data_AF-A0A3M1M632-F1
#
_entry.id   AF-A0A3M1M632-F1
#
_cell.length_a   1.000
_cell.length_b   1.000
_cell.length_c   1.000
_cell.angle_alpha   90.00
_cell.angle_beta   90.00
_cell.angle_gamma   90.00
#
_symmetry.space_group_name_H-M   'P 1'
#
loop_
_entity.id
_entity.type
_entity.pdbx_description
1 polymer ?
#
loop_
_entity_poly.entity_id
_entity_poly.type
_entity_poly.pdbx_seq_one_letter_code
_entity_poly.pdbx_strand_id
1 'polypeptide(L)'
;MRNPSIRVTTGLVFAALLLLGGLSVGTNLWTIRAQRHDALIVNLAGRQRMLSQRLSAKTWLGLVEGQSPERRAEVEEVARQFEESLQALLEGGQITYGEVTVLVPPATDPAFRAALETVQTTWEPLHQAARTVLEEEPGSPAFTRGMANLDRFSEAVLEAMDDAVRLYQATA
;
A
#
# COMPACT_ATOMS: atom_id res chain seq x y z
N MET A 1 29.69 6.34 -58.62
CA MET A 1 28.93 6.09 -57.38
C MET A 1 27.77 5.16 -57.75
N ARG A 2 27.71 3.94 -57.20
CA ARG A 2 26.66 2.94 -57.53
C ARG A 2 25.41 3.29 -56.72
N ASN A 3 24.35 3.74 -57.40
CA ASN A 3 23.07 3.97 -56.75
C ASN A 3 22.49 2.62 -56.28
N PRO A 4 22.01 2.51 -55.04
CA PRO A 4 21.37 1.29 -54.56
C PRO A 4 20.15 0.96 -55.43
N SER A 5 19.91 -0.32 -55.71
CA SER A 5 18.74 -0.73 -56.48
C SER A 5 17.47 -0.43 -55.68
N ILE A 6 16.41 0.00 -56.37
CA ILE A 6 15.13 0.41 -55.76
C ILE A 6 14.62 -0.64 -54.75
N ARG A 7 14.83 -1.93 -55.04
CA ARG A 7 14.46 -3.05 -54.16
C ARG A 7 15.14 -3.02 -52.80
N VAL A 8 16.42 -2.64 -52.75
CA VAL A 8 17.19 -2.53 -51.49
C VAL A 8 16.69 -1.34 -50.68
N THR A 9 16.43 -0.21 -51.32
CA THR A 9 15.90 0.99 -50.66
C THR A 9 14.52 0.75 -50.07
N THR A 10 13.60 0.13 -50.81
CA THR A 10 12.26 -0.23 -50.30
C THR A 10 12.34 -1.20 -49.12
N GLY A 11 13.21 -2.21 -49.19
CA GLY A 11 13.44 -3.14 -48.09
C GLY A 11 13.97 -2.48 -46.83
N LEU A 12 14.92 -1.53 -46.98
CA LEU A 12 15.46 -0.75 -45.85
C LEU A 12 14.41 0.16 -45.22
N VAL A 13 13.57 0.83 -46.03
CA VAL A 13 12.47 1.65 -45.50
C VAL A 13 11.46 0.80 -44.75
N PHE A 14 11.09 -0.36 -45.29
CA PHE A 14 10.16 -1.27 -44.62
C PHE A 14 10.74 -1.81 -43.30
N ALA A 15 12.03 -2.18 -43.28
CA ALA A 15 12.71 -2.60 -42.06
C ALA A 15 12.80 -1.46 -41.02
N ALA A 16 13.08 -0.23 -41.45
CA ALA A 16 13.11 0.93 -40.56
C ALA A 16 11.72 1.23 -39.97
N LEU A 17 10.66 1.11 -40.77
CA LEU A 17 9.27 1.26 -40.29
C LEU A 17 8.88 0.17 -39.30
N LEU A 18 9.28 -1.08 -39.55
CA LEU A 18 9.06 -2.18 -38.61
C LEU A 18 9.82 -1.99 -37.29
N LEU A 19 11.07 -1.49 -37.35
CA LEU A 19 11.85 -1.16 -36.15
C LEU A 19 11.21 -0.03 -35.35
N LEU A 20 10.76 1.05 -36.01
CA LEU A 20 10.05 2.16 -35.37
C LEU A 20 8.72 1.71 -34.74
N GLY A 21 7.94 0.91 -35.48
CA GLY A 21 6.69 0.33 -34.97
C GLY A 21 6.93 -0.60 -33.78
N GLY A 22 7.95 -1.46 -33.85
CA GLY A 22 8.36 -2.35 -32.78
C GLY A 22 8.80 -1.60 -31.52
N LEU A 23 9.61 -0.54 -31.67
CA LEU A 23 10.00 0.33 -30.55
C LEU A 23 8.77 0.98 -29.91
N SER A 24 7.87 1.55 -30.72
CA SER A 24 6.66 2.23 -30.24
C SER A 24 5.71 1.28 -29.48
N VAL A 25 5.49 0.06 -30.00
CA VAL A 25 4.71 -0.96 -29.30
C VAL A 25 5.40 -1.39 -28.00
N GLY A 26 6.72 -1.59 -28.04
CA GLY A 26 7.51 -1.95 -26.86
C GLY A 26 7.41 -0.91 -25.73
N THR A 27 7.59 0.37 -26.04
CA THR A 27 7.48 1.46 -25.05
C THR A 27 6.06 1.59 -24.50
N ASN A 28 5.04 1.41 -25.34
CA ASN A 28 3.64 1.46 -24.90
C ASN A 28 3.30 0.31 -23.93
N LEU A 29 3.72 -0.93 -24.23
CA LEU A 29 3.48 -2.07 -23.34
C LEU A 29 4.20 -1.94 -22.01
N TRP A 30 5.43 -1.41 -22.02
CA TRP A 30 6.18 -1.14 -20.79
C TRP A 30 5.49 -0.06 -19.94
N THR A 31 5.07 1.05 -20.56
CA THR A 31 4.36 2.15 -19.89
C THR A 31 3.05 1.69 -19.26
N ILE A 32 2.24 0.89 -19.97
CA ILE A 32 0.97 0.37 -19.45
C ILE A 32 1.19 -0.54 -18.22
N ARG A 33 2.25 -1.34 -18.21
CA ARG A 33 2.56 -2.21 -17.07
C ARG A 33 3.00 -1.40 -15.85
N ALA A 34 3.88 -0.41 -16.03
CA ALA A 34 4.30 0.50 -14.97
C ALA A 34 3.09 1.21 -14.34
N GLN A 35 2.23 1.80 -15.17
CA GLN A 35 1.01 2.49 -14.72
C GLN A 35 0.07 1.61 -13.88
N ARG A 36 -0.01 0.30 -14.18
CA ARG A 36 -0.84 -0.64 -13.39
C ARG A 36 -0.26 -0.90 -12.01
N HIS A 37 1.06 -0.98 -11.88
CA HIS A 37 1.70 -1.12 -10.57
C HIS A 37 1.53 0.15 -9.74
N ASP A 38 1.68 1.33 -10.33
CA ASP A 38 1.51 2.60 -9.61
C ASP A 38 0.09 2.74 -9.06
N ALA A 39 -0.92 2.46 -9.89
CA ALA A 39 -2.31 2.48 -9.46
C ALA A 39 -2.57 1.47 -8.33
N LEU A 40 -1.94 0.28 -8.39
CA LEU A 40 -2.07 -0.73 -7.35
C LEU A 40 -1.46 -0.27 -6.02
N ILE A 41 -0.24 0.28 -6.03
CA ILE A 41 0.44 0.76 -4.82
C ILE A 41 -0.32 1.92 -4.19
N VAL A 42 -0.78 2.89 -4.97
CA VAL A 42 -1.59 4.01 -4.49
C VAL A 42 -2.89 3.52 -3.85
N ASN A 43 -3.57 2.54 -4.47
CA ASN A 43 -4.80 1.96 -3.92
C ASN A 43 -4.56 1.21 -2.61
N LEU A 44 -3.48 0.43 -2.53
CA LEU A 44 -3.10 -0.28 -1.31
C LEU A 44 -2.76 0.68 -0.17
N ALA A 45 -2.01 1.74 -0.45
CA ALA A 45 -1.74 2.78 0.54
C ALA A 45 -3.00 3.55 0.97
N GLY A 46 -3.94 3.79 0.05
CA GLY A 46 -5.29 4.26 0.37
C GLY A 46 -6.05 3.32 1.31
N ARG A 47 -5.98 2.02 1.04
CA ARG A 47 -6.58 0.98 1.89
C ARG A 47 -5.95 0.99 3.28
N GLN A 48 -4.63 1.16 3.39
CA GLN A 48 -3.92 1.20 4.67
C GLN A 48 -4.39 2.36 5.56
N ARG A 49 -4.54 3.56 4.99
CA ARG A 49 -5.12 4.71 5.72
C ARG A 49 -6.51 4.41 6.23
N MET A 50 -7.37 3.85 5.37
CA MET A 50 -8.71 3.43 5.77
C MET A 50 -8.69 2.38 6.89
N LEU A 51 -7.80 1.39 6.83
CA LEU A 51 -7.69 0.34 7.84
C LEU A 51 -7.23 0.89 9.19
N SER A 52 -6.26 1.80 9.23
CA SER A 52 -5.81 2.45 10.48
C SER A 52 -6.94 3.22 11.18
N GLN A 53 -7.71 3.99 10.42
CA GLN A 53 -8.89 4.72 10.91
C GLN A 53 -10.01 3.76 11.33
N ARG A 54 -10.22 2.69 10.57
CA ARG A 54 -11.22 1.66 10.88
C ARG A 54 -10.88 0.90 12.15
N LEU A 55 -9.60 0.64 12.43
CA LEU A 55 -9.15 0.06 13.69
C LEU A 55 -9.59 0.95 14.86
N SER A 56 -9.20 2.23 14.83
CA SER A 56 -9.57 3.20 15.86
C SER A 56 -11.09 3.28 16.04
N ALA A 57 -11.84 3.43 14.94
CA ALA A 57 -13.30 3.51 14.99
C ALA A 57 -13.95 2.26 15.60
N LYS A 58 -13.46 1.05 15.28
CA LYS A 58 -13.97 -0.19 15.88
C LYS A 58 -13.63 -0.31 17.35
N THR A 59 -12.42 0.07 17.74
CA THR A 59 -12.01 0.12 19.14
C THR A 59 -12.92 1.05 19.94
N TRP A 60 -13.18 2.26 19.41
CA TRP A 60 -14.12 3.22 20.00
C TRP A 60 -15.54 2.65 20.11
N LEU A 61 -16.04 1.98 19.08
CA LEU A 61 -17.38 1.38 19.08
C LEU A 61 -17.52 0.27 20.14
N GLY A 62 -16.46 -0.51 20.36
CA GLY A 62 -16.40 -1.51 21.43
C GLY A 62 -16.58 -0.93 22.83
N LEU A 63 -16.37 0.37 23.03
CA LEU A 63 -16.59 1.04 24.31
C LEU A 63 -18.06 1.39 24.55
N VAL A 64 -18.78 1.76 23.49
CA VAL A 64 -20.19 2.15 23.58
C VAL A 64 -21.08 0.92 23.72
N GLU A 65 -20.74 -0.16 23.02
CA GLU A 65 -21.55 -1.37 22.96
C GLU A 65 -21.09 -2.48 23.92
N GLY A 66 -19.92 -2.31 24.54
CA GLY A 66 -19.33 -3.26 25.48
C GLY A 66 -18.16 -4.06 24.88
N GLN A 67 -17.13 -4.30 25.71
CA GLN A 67 -15.92 -5.04 25.35
C GLN A 67 -16.22 -6.55 25.26
N SER A 68 -16.80 -7.00 24.13
CA SER A 68 -17.06 -8.43 23.89
C SER A 68 -15.89 -9.12 23.17
N PRO A 69 -15.74 -10.45 23.30
CA PRO A 69 -14.77 -11.22 22.53
C PRO A 69 -14.91 -11.03 21.01
N GLU A 70 -16.14 -10.90 20.52
CA GLU A 70 -16.44 -10.68 19.10
C GLU A 70 -15.89 -9.32 18.63
N ARG A 71 -16.03 -8.27 19.44
CA ARG A 71 -15.47 -6.94 19.14
C ARG A 71 -13.95 -6.96 19.08
N ARG A 72 -13.30 -7.68 19.99
CA ARG A 72 -11.85 -7.88 19.94
C ARG A 72 -11.44 -8.58 18.65
N ALA A 73 -12.15 -9.64 18.28
CA ALA A 73 -11.89 -10.36 17.04
C ALA A 73 -12.06 -9.46 15.79
N GLU A 74 -13.04 -8.55 15.78
CA GLU A 74 -13.20 -7.59 14.68
C GLU A 74 -12.05 -6.58 14.58
N VAL A 75 -11.50 -6.14 15.70
CA VAL A 75 -10.35 -5.21 15.73
C VAL A 75 -9.08 -5.93 15.29
N GLU A 76 -8.84 -7.14 15.79
CA GLU A 76 -7.70 -7.97 15.38
C GLU A 76 -7.78 -8.35 13.89
N GLU A 77 -8.96 -8.58 13.35
CA GLU A 77 -9.12 -8.84 11.92
C GLU A 77 -8.75 -7.61 11.07
N VAL A 78 -9.08 -6.40 11.52
CA VAL A 78 -8.63 -5.17 10.84
C VAL A 78 -7.11 -5.01 10.95
N ALA A 79 -6.53 -5.31 12.12
CA ALA A 79 -5.09 -5.27 12.33
C ALA A 79 -4.35 -6.23 11.40
N ARG A 80 -4.81 -7.49 11.33
CA ARG A 80 -4.27 -8.52 10.42
C ARG A 80 -4.32 -8.07 8.96
N GLN A 81 -5.44 -7.50 8.52
CA GLN A 81 -5.56 -7.00 7.14
C GLN A 81 -4.60 -5.84 6.84
N PHE A 82 -4.34 -4.98 7.84
CA PHE A 82 -3.37 -3.90 7.72
C PHE A 82 -1.96 -4.48 7.55
N GLU A 83 -1.55 -5.37 8.44
CA GLU A 83 -0.22 -5.99 8.47
C GLU A 83 0.07 -6.81 7.22
N GLU A 84 -0.86 -7.66 6.78
CA GLU A 84 -0.70 -8.44 5.54
C GLU A 84 -0.46 -7.55 4.34
N SER A 85 -1.17 -6.43 4.27
CA SER A 85 -1.04 -5.51 3.16
C SER A 85 0.25 -4.69 3.24
N LEU A 86 0.67 -4.27 4.43
CA LEU A 86 1.94 -3.58 4.65
C LEU A 86 3.13 -4.51 4.32
N GLN A 87 3.04 -5.77 4.73
CA GLN A 87 4.07 -6.76 4.44
C GLN A 87 4.22 -7.00 2.94
N ALA A 88 3.10 -7.15 2.23
CA ALA A 88 3.14 -7.30 0.77
C ALA A 88 3.60 -6.02 0.04
N LEU A 89 3.40 -4.82 0.61
CA LEU A 89 4.04 -3.61 0.08
C LEU A 89 5.58 -3.63 0.27
N LEU A 90 6.06 -4.15 1.40
CA LEU A 90 7.50 -4.23 1.71
C LEU A 90 8.23 -5.33 0.92
N GLU A 91 7.68 -6.54 0.93
CA GLU A 91 8.35 -7.75 0.44
C GLU A 91 7.81 -8.25 -0.91
N GLY A 92 6.70 -7.67 -1.36
CA GLY A 92 5.94 -8.22 -2.47
C GLY A 92 5.15 -9.45 -2.06
N GLY A 93 4.26 -9.90 -2.94
CA GLY A 93 3.43 -11.08 -2.69
C GLY A 93 2.01 -10.91 -3.19
N GLN A 94 1.14 -11.83 -2.81
CA GLN A 94 -0.27 -11.78 -3.19
C GLN A 94 -1.11 -11.28 -2.01
N ILE A 95 -1.94 -10.27 -2.27
CA ILE A 95 -2.97 -9.82 -1.33
C ILE A 95 -4.33 -10.15 -1.94
N THR A 96 -5.23 -10.67 -1.13
CA THR A 96 -6.64 -10.79 -1.47
C THR A 96 -7.43 -9.76 -0.68
N TYR A 97 -8.26 -8.97 -1.37
CA TYR A 97 -9.23 -8.09 -0.72
C TYR A 97 -10.54 -8.12 -1.49
N GLY A 98 -11.63 -8.47 -0.79
CA GLY A 98 -12.89 -8.82 -1.44
C GLY A 98 -12.71 -10.07 -2.31
N GLU A 99 -13.13 -9.98 -3.57
CA GLU A 99 -13.03 -11.07 -4.56
C GLU A 99 -11.78 -10.98 -5.45
N VAL A 100 -10.92 -9.98 -5.22
CA VAL A 100 -9.77 -9.69 -6.07
C VAL A 100 -8.48 -10.11 -5.38
N THR A 101 -7.69 -10.94 -6.05
CA THR A 101 -6.29 -11.23 -5.68
C THR A 101 -5.37 -10.46 -6.61
N VAL A 102 -4.44 -9.70 -6.03
CA VAL A 102 -3.46 -8.89 -6.75
C VAL A 102 -2.05 -9.30 -6.38
N LEU A 103 -1.15 -9.29 -7.36
CA LEU A 103 0.29 -9.45 -7.13
C LEU A 103 0.90 -8.07 -6.90
N VAL A 104 1.49 -7.88 -5.73
CA VAL A 104 2.19 -6.67 -5.32
C VAL A 104 3.69 -6.87 -5.56
N PRO A 105 4.37 -5.96 -6.29
CA PRO A 105 5.80 -6.00 -6.42
C PRO A 105 6.47 -5.58 -5.10
N PRO A 106 7.67 -6.09 -4.77
CA PRO A 106 8.42 -5.64 -3.61
C PRO A 106 8.82 -4.16 -3.73
N ALA A 107 8.91 -3.45 -2.60
CA ALA A 107 9.49 -2.12 -2.55
C ALA A 107 11.00 -2.17 -2.84
N THR A 108 11.41 -1.88 -4.07
CA THR A 108 12.82 -1.87 -4.48
C THR A 108 13.48 -0.51 -4.26
N ASP A 109 12.71 0.57 -4.29
CA ASP A 109 13.22 1.91 -4.00
C ASP A 109 13.57 2.05 -2.50
N PRO A 110 14.81 2.43 -2.14
CA PRO A 110 15.22 2.51 -0.74
C PRO A 110 14.45 3.55 0.07
N ALA A 111 14.05 4.68 -0.52
CA ALA A 111 13.35 5.73 0.19
C ALA A 111 11.90 5.33 0.48
N PHE A 112 11.22 4.73 -0.50
CA PHE A 112 9.89 4.17 -0.32
C PHE A 112 9.89 3.03 0.70
N ARG A 113 10.87 2.11 0.63
CA ARG A 113 11.03 1.04 1.62
C ARG A 113 11.20 1.59 3.04
N ALA A 114 12.10 2.54 3.23
CA ALA A 114 12.32 3.16 4.55
C ALA A 114 11.06 3.86 5.08
N ALA A 115 10.25 4.46 4.19
CA ALA A 115 8.97 5.05 4.56
C ALA A 115 7.96 3.99 5.02
N LEU A 116 7.86 2.85 4.32
CA LEU A 116 7.02 1.72 4.76
C LEU A 116 7.49 1.11 6.07
N GLU A 117 8.79 1.03 6.32
CA GLU A 117 9.35 0.62 7.63
C GLU A 117 8.97 1.63 8.73
N THR A 118 8.94 2.92 8.41
CA THR A 118 8.44 3.96 9.32
C THR A 118 6.95 3.75 9.64
N VAL A 119 6.12 3.42 8.63
CA VAL A 119 4.72 3.03 8.86
C VAL A 119 4.65 1.83 9.80
N GLN A 120 5.44 0.78 9.57
CA GLN A 120 5.45 -0.43 10.41
C GLN A 120 5.78 -0.10 11.87
N THR A 121 6.82 0.69 12.11
CA THR A 121 7.21 1.10 13.47
C THR A 121 6.18 2.02 14.15
N THR A 122 5.41 2.78 13.37
CA THR A 122 4.34 3.66 13.88
C THR A 122 3.03 2.91 14.11
N TRP A 123 2.80 1.83 13.37
CA TRP A 123 1.64 0.95 13.49
C TRP A 123 1.63 0.17 14.80
N GLU A 124 2.77 -0.37 15.24
CA GLU A 124 2.82 -1.22 16.44
C GLU A 124 2.25 -0.51 17.70
N PRO A 125 2.63 0.75 18.02
CA PRO A 125 2.00 1.48 19.11
C PRO A 125 0.48 1.70 18.96
N LEU A 126 -0.02 1.85 17.72
CA LEU A 126 -1.46 1.97 17.46
C LEU A 126 -2.19 0.67 17.78
N HIS A 127 -1.67 -0.46 17.32
CA HIS A 127 -2.25 -1.78 17.60
C HIS A 127 -2.25 -2.10 19.09
N GLN A 128 -1.13 -1.83 19.79
CA GLN A 128 -1.04 -1.98 21.24
C GLN A 128 -2.02 -1.07 22.00
N ALA A 129 -2.20 0.18 21.54
CA ALA A 129 -3.19 1.09 22.11
C ALA A 129 -4.62 0.54 21.94
N ALA A 130 -4.95 0.01 20.76
CA ALA A 130 -6.25 -0.60 20.51
C ALA A 130 -6.53 -1.79 21.44
N ARG A 131 -5.54 -2.66 21.64
CA ARG A 131 -5.66 -3.80 22.57
C ARG A 131 -5.84 -3.35 24.02
N THR A 132 -5.03 -2.40 24.46
CA THR A 132 -5.13 -1.82 25.81
C THR A 132 -6.56 -1.32 26.08
N VAL A 133 -7.17 -0.62 25.13
CA VAL A 133 -8.52 -0.08 25.27
C VAL A 133 -9.61 -1.17 25.38
N LEU A 134 -9.39 -2.35 24.80
CA LEU A 134 -10.36 -3.45 24.76
C LEU A 134 -10.15 -4.51 25.86
N GLU A 135 -8.99 -4.52 26.50
CA GLU A 135 -8.62 -5.46 27.55
C GLU A 135 -8.69 -4.84 28.95
N GLU A 136 -8.43 -3.54 29.07
CA GLU A 136 -8.42 -2.82 30.35
C GLU A 136 -9.81 -2.34 30.79
N GLU A 137 -10.00 -2.25 32.10
CA GLU A 137 -11.24 -1.76 32.70
C GLU A 137 -11.50 -0.29 32.29
N PRO A 138 -12.72 0.03 31.79
CA PRO A 138 -13.09 1.40 31.45
C PRO A 138 -12.86 2.37 32.61
N GLY A 139 -12.12 3.45 32.34
CA GLY A 139 -11.78 4.47 33.34
C GLY A 139 -10.51 4.21 34.15
N SER A 140 -9.85 3.05 33.96
CA SER A 140 -8.53 2.82 34.54
C SER A 140 -7.44 3.75 33.94
N PRO A 141 -6.32 4.01 34.64
CA PRO A 141 -5.22 4.80 34.07
C PRO A 141 -4.60 4.17 32.82
N ALA A 142 -4.64 2.85 32.68
CA ALA A 142 -4.18 2.14 31.48
C ALA A 142 -5.14 2.39 30.30
N PHE A 143 -6.44 2.26 30.54
CA PHE A 143 -7.49 2.56 29.57
C PHE A 143 -7.40 4.00 29.03
N THR A 144 -7.32 5.00 29.91
CA THR A 144 -7.23 6.41 29.48
C THR A 144 -5.98 6.70 28.64
N ARG A 145 -4.84 6.09 28.98
CA ARG A 145 -3.62 6.17 28.16
C ARG A 145 -3.78 5.47 26.83
N GLY A 146 -4.43 4.30 26.82
CA GLY A 146 -4.76 3.56 25.61
C GLY A 146 -5.56 4.41 24.63
N MET A 147 -6.61 5.10 25.09
CA MET A 147 -7.42 5.96 24.22
C MET A 147 -6.65 7.15 23.68
N ALA A 148 -5.88 7.85 24.52
CA ALA A 148 -5.06 8.96 24.07
C ALA A 148 -4.01 8.53 23.03
N ASN A 149 -3.43 7.34 23.21
CA ASN A 149 -2.49 6.76 22.26
C ASN A 149 -3.17 6.30 20.97
N LEU A 150 -4.39 5.75 21.05
CA LEU A 150 -5.15 5.28 19.89
C LEU A 150 -5.36 6.40 18.87
N ASP A 151 -5.82 7.57 19.31
CA ASP A 151 -6.04 8.71 18.42
C ASP A 151 -4.72 9.24 17.86
N ARG A 152 -3.73 9.48 18.75
CA ARG A 152 -2.41 9.99 18.38
C ARG A 152 -1.72 9.12 17.33
N PHE A 153 -1.67 7.80 17.55
CA PHE A 153 -0.97 6.90 16.64
C PHE A 153 -1.79 6.62 15.37
N SER A 154 -3.11 6.76 15.40
CA SER A 154 -3.93 6.65 14.19
C SER A 154 -3.63 7.78 13.21
N GLU A 155 -3.50 9.01 13.72
CA GLU A 155 -3.04 10.16 12.93
C GLU A 155 -1.61 9.96 12.43
N ALA A 156 -0.70 9.49 13.30
CA ALA A 156 0.69 9.27 12.92
C ALA A 156 0.87 8.20 11.84
N VAL A 157 0.10 7.09 11.89
CA VAL A 157 0.10 6.08 10.84
C VAL A 157 -0.44 6.65 9.51
N LEU A 158 -1.47 7.48 9.58
CA LEU A 158 -2.05 8.12 8.40
C LEU A 158 -1.02 9.04 7.72
N GLU A 159 -0.34 9.89 8.50
CA GLU A 159 0.71 10.79 8.00
C GLU A 159 1.90 10.00 7.42
N ALA A 160 2.39 8.98 8.13
CA ALA A 160 3.47 8.12 7.65
C ALA A 160 3.12 7.42 6.32
N MET A 161 1.86 7.00 6.15
CA MET A 161 1.40 6.38 4.92
C MET A 161 1.25 7.40 3.78
N ASP A 162 0.77 8.62 4.04
CA ASP A 162 0.72 9.69 3.05
C ASP A 162 2.14 10.08 2.58
N ASP A 163 3.11 10.10 3.50
CA ASP A 163 4.52 10.33 3.20
C ASP A 163 5.12 9.21 2.33
N ALA A 164 4.80 7.94 2.62
CA ALA A 164 5.22 6.81 1.80
C ALA A 164 4.68 6.91 0.37
N VAL A 165 3.40 7.28 0.19
CA VAL A 165 2.80 7.48 -1.13
C VAL A 165 3.50 8.62 -1.89
N ARG A 166 3.76 9.74 -1.21
CA ARG A 166 4.45 10.88 -1.83
C ARG A 166 5.84 10.52 -2.32
N LEU A 167 6.60 9.75 -1.53
CA LEU A 167 7.93 9.27 -1.91
C LEU A 167 7.86 8.30 -3.09
N TYR A 168 6.91 7.37 -3.07
CA TYR A 168 6.67 6.48 -4.21
C TYR A 168 6.41 7.27 -5.50
N GLN A 169 5.47 8.22 -5.46
CA GLN A 169 5.10 9.04 -6.61
C GLN A 169 6.22 9.94 -7.14
N ALA A 170 7.19 10.32 -6.29
CA ALA A 170 8.35 11.09 -6.73
C ALA A 170 9.36 10.26 -7.53
N THR A 171 9.29 8.93 -7.42
CA THR A 171 10.21 7.96 -8.05
C THR A 171 9.56 7.08 -9.13
N ALA A 172 8.23 7.11 -9.22
CA ALA A 172 7.40 6.33 -10.16
C ALA A 172 7.36 6.94 -11.57
#